data_AF-A0A4Z0D5I6-F1
#
_entry.id   AF-A0A4Z0D5I6-F1
#
_cell.length_a   1.000
_cell.length_b   1.000
_cell.length_c   1.000
_cell.angle_alpha   90.00
_cell.angle_beta   90.00
_cell.angle_gamma   90.00
#
_symmetry.space_group_name_H-M   'P 1'
#
loop_
_entity.id
_entity.type
_entity.pdbx_description
1 polymer ?
#
loop_
_entity_poly.entity_id
_entity_poly.type
_entity_poly.pdbx_seq_one_letter_code
_entity_poly.pdbx_strand_id
1 'polypeptide(L)'
;MECKSNNDFYFSFIPIFNNNNEFSDFLLMDVNDSFVDLFNIEKDKIVGKKVTDIIVNFHDFFPSFKYIYYNMTPGNNKKYRKYLVELKKNYLINVFTLTDFRTYIYFSDLSFTNK
;
A
#
# COMPACT_ATOMS: atom_id res chain seq x y z
N MET A 1 15.55 13.30 13.59
CA MET A 1 14.67 12.43 14.40
C MET A 1 13.38 12.30 13.61
N GLU A 2 13.19 11.21 12.87
CA GLU A 2 11.94 10.98 12.13
C GLU A 2 10.86 10.62 13.16
N CYS A 3 9.95 11.55 13.43
CA CYS A 3 8.72 11.22 14.16
C CYS A 3 7.88 10.35 13.23
N LYS A 4 7.82 9.04 13.49
CA LYS A 4 6.72 8.22 12.99
C LYS A 4 5.42 8.84 13.49
N SER A 5 4.59 9.32 12.57
CA SER A 5 3.21 9.64 12.90
C SER A 5 2.49 8.34 13.22
N ASN A 6 1.60 8.32 14.21
CA ASN A 6 0.72 7.16 14.45
C ASN A 6 -0.15 6.83 13.23
N ASN A 7 -0.23 7.73 12.24
CA ASN A 7 -0.99 7.54 11.01
C ASN A 7 -0.12 7.14 9.81
N ASP A 8 1.18 6.90 9.99
CA ASP A 8 2.03 6.36 8.94
C ASP A 8 1.75 4.87 8.77
N PHE A 9 1.56 4.42 7.54
CA PHE A 9 1.31 3.01 7.27
C PHE A 9 2.04 2.52 6.03
N TYR A 10 2.18 1.21 5.90
CA TYR A 10 2.82 0.62 4.74
C TYR A 10 2.14 -0.67 4.28
N PHE A 11 2.44 -1.04 3.03
CA PHE A 11 2.19 -2.37 2.48
C PHE A 11 3.47 -2.95 1.92
N SER A 12 3.64 -4.26 2.03
CA SER A 12 4.68 -5.05 1.36
C SER A 12 4.04 -6.04 0.40
N PHE A 13 4.60 -6.17 -0.79
CA PHE A 13 4.09 -7.02 -1.85
C PHE A 13 5.18 -7.84 -2.51
N ILE A 14 4.81 -8.99 -3.06
CA ILE A 14 5.60 -9.72 -4.07
C ILE A 14 4.80 -9.84 -5.36
N PRO A 15 5.42 -9.66 -6.54
CA PRO A 15 4.73 -9.88 -7.81
C PRO A 15 4.46 -11.38 -8.01
N ILE A 16 3.31 -11.67 -8.61
CA ILE A 16 2.90 -12.98 -9.08
C ILE A 16 3.00 -12.96 -10.60
N PHE A 17 3.70 -13.94 -11.16
CA PHE A 17 3.82 -14.13 -12.60
C PHE A 17 2.99 -15.34 -13.03
N ASN A 18 2.44 -15.29 -14.24
CA ASN A 18 1.74 -16.43 -14.85
C ASN A 18 2.75 -17.45 -15.42
N ASN A 19 2.24 -18.54 -16.00
CA ASN A 19 3.08 -19.59 -16.60
C ASN A 19 3.91 -19.12 -17.80
N ASN A 20 3.57 -17.97 -18.39
CA ASN A 20 4.31 -17.34 -19.49
C ASN A 20 5.36 -16.34 -18.98
N ASN A 21 5.58 -16.27 -17.66
CA ASN A 21 6.45 -15.31 -17.00
C ASN A 21 6.02 -13.84 -17.16
N GLU A 22 4.73 -13.60 -17.40
CA GLU A 22 4.13 -12.27 -17.48
C GLU A 22 3.58 -11.87 -16.12
N PHE A 23 3.69 -10.58 -15.77
CA PHE A 23 3.10 -10.06 -14.54
C PHE A 23 1.59 -10.29 -14.53
N SER A 24 1.10 -10.93 -13.46
CA SER A 24 -0.32 -11.24 -13.29
C SER A 24 -0.96 -10.42 -12.18
N ASP A 25 -0.30 -10.29 -11.02
CA ASP A 25 -0.85 -9.61 -9.84
C ASP A 25 0.25 -9.37 -8.79
N PHE A 26 -0.11 -8.84 -7.63
CA PHE A 26 0.70 -8.79 -6.42
C PHE A 26 0.06 -9.63 -5.31
N LEU A 27 0.89 -10.31 -4.51
CA LEU A 27 0.50 -10.89 -3.22
C LEU A 27 0.80 -9.89 -2.12
N LEU A 28 -0.17 -9.56 -1.27
CA LEU A 28 0.08 -8.74 -0.08
C LEU A 28 0.81 -9.59 0.97
N MET A 29 2.05 -9.22 1.28
CA MET A 29 2.89 -9.94 2.24
C MET A 29 2.77 -9.38 3.65
N ASP A 30 2.63 -8.06 3.79
CA ASP A 30 2.66 -7.43 5.10
C ASP A 30 2.01 -6.05 5.13
N VAL A 31 1.55 -5.65 6.32
CA VAL A 31 1.10 -4.32 6.72
C VAL A 31 1.51 -4.07 8.17
N ASN A 32 1.73 -2.80 8.55
CA ASN A 32 1.95 -2.45 9.96
C ASN A 32 0.64 -2.32 10.75
N ASP A 33 0.78 -2.31 12.08
CA ASP A 33 -0.34 -2.16 13.02
C ASP A 33 -1.13 -0.86 12.79
N SER A 34 -0.46 0.24 12.43
CA SER A 34 -1.16 1.50 12.11
C SER A 34 -2.14 1.36 10.94
N PHE A 35 -1.88 0.48 9.96
CA PHE A 35 -2.87 0.18 8.92
C PHE A 35 -4.10 -0.52 9.52
N VAL A 36 -3.87 -1.54 10.36
CA VAL A 36 -4.94 -2.30 11.02
C VAL A 36 -5.81 -1.36 11.86
N ASP A 37 -5.18 -0.46 12.62
CA ASP A 37 -5.86 0.51 13.47
C ASP A 37 -6.66 1.55 12.67
N LEU A 38 -6.07 2.10 11.59
CA LEU A 38 -6.70 3.14 10.77
C LEU A 38 -7.90 2.63 9.96
N PHE A 39 -7.80 1.40 9.45
CA PHE A 39 -8.80 0.83 8.55
C PHE A 39 -9.71 -0.19 9.22
N ASN A 40 -9.42 -0.56 10.48
CA ASN A 40 -10.15 -1.57 11.25
C ASN A 40 -10.27 -2.91 10.50
N ILE A 41 -9.18 -3.34 9.85
CA ILE A 41 -9.09 -4.59 9.08
C ILE A 41 -8.11 -5.52 9.76
N GLU A 42 -8.58 -6.72 10.14
CA GLU A 42 -7.70 -7.77 10.64
C GLU A 42 -6.69 -8.20 9.56
N LYS A 43 -5.42 -8.21 9.92
CA LYS A 43 -4.30 -8.55 9.03
C LYS A 43 -4.50 -9.90 8.32
N ASP A 44 -4.98 -10.91 9.04
CA ASP A 44 -5.21 -12.27 8.54
C ASP A 44 -6.30 -12.33 7.45
N LYS A 45 -7.14 -11.29 7.34
CA LYS A 45 -8.17 -11.21 6.29
C LYS A 45 -7.60 -10.74 4.95
N ILE A 46 -6.41 -10.15 4.91
CA ILE A 46 -5.82 -9.54 3.70
C ILE A 46 -4.42 -10.04 3.37
N VAL A 47 -3.58 -10.36 4.37
CA VAL A 47 -2.23 -10.86 4.15
C VAL A 47 -2.29 -12.25 3.52
N GLY A 48 -1.41 -12.49 2.55
CA GLY A 48 -1.40 -13.71 1.75
C GLY A 48 -2.46 -13.76 0.65
N LYS A 49 -3.24 -12.69 0.45
CA LYS A 49 -4.22 -12.59 -0.64
C LYS A 49 -3.67 -11.77 -1.81
N LYS A 50 -4.21 -12.04 -2.99
CA LYS A 50 -3.95 -11.25 -4.19
C LYS A 50 -4.53 -9.85 -4.01
N VAL A 51 -3.84 -8.84 -4.55
CA VAL A 51 -4.31 -7.46 -4.48
C VAL A 51 -5.63 -7.28 -5.21
N THR A 52 -5.85 -7.96 -6.33
CA THR A 52 -7.15 -7.95 -7.02
C THR A 52 -8.29 -8.48 -6.14
N ASP A 53 -8.07 -9.59 -5.43
CA ASP A 53 -9.05 -10.15 -4.49
C ASP A 53 -9.34 -9.18 -3.33
N ILE A 54 -8.32 -8.51 -2.81
CA ILE A 54 -8.47 -7.50 -1.75
C ILE A 54 -9.29 -6.31 -2.27
N ILE A 55 -8.97 -5.79 -3.47
CA ILE A 55 -9.70 -4.67 -4.07
C ILE A 55 -11.18 -5.01 -4.25
N VAL A 56 -11.52 -6.23 -4.68
CA VAL A 56 -12.91 -6.64 -4.86
C VAL A 56 -13.65 -6.76 -3.53
N ASN A 57 -13.02 -7.39 -2.52
CA ASN A 57 -13.68 -7.69 -1.25
C ASN A 57 -13.68 -6.52 -0.24
N PHE A 58 -12.76 -5.56 -0.38
CA PHE A 58 -12.56 -4.46 0.57
C PHE A 58 -12.59 -3.07 -0.09
N HIS A 59 -13.17 -2.97 -1.30
CA HIS A 59 -13.26 -1.72 -2.06
C HIS A 59 -13.79 -0.55 -1.22
N ASP A 60 -14.81 -0.79 -0.40
CA ASP A 60 -15.51 0.25 0.36
C ASP A 60 -14.69 0.77 1.54
N PHE A 61 -13.72 0.00 2.03
CA PHE A 61 -12.88 0.37 3.18
C PHE A 61 -11.65 1.17 2.79
N PHE A 62 -11.03 0.86 1.65
CA PHE A 62 -9.88 1.61 1.15
C PHE A 62 -9.99 1.90 -0.35
N PRO A 63 -10.88 2.82 -0.77
CA PRO A 63 -11.13 3.11 -2.18
C PRO A 63 -9.87 3.54 -2.95
N SER A 64 -8.93 4.20 -2.27
CA SER A 64 -7.67 4.64 -2.89
C SER A 64 -6.76 3.48 -3.27
N PHE A 65 -6.94 2.28 -2.71
CA PHE A 65 -6.09 1.11 -2.98
C PHE A 65 -6.08 0.71 -4.45
N LYS A 66 -7.25 0.77 -5.09
CA LYS A 66 -7.42 0.49 -6.52
C LYS A 66 -6.58 1.43 -7.38
N TYR A 67 -6.55 2.72 -7.04
CA TYR A 67 -5.72 3.70 -7.74
C TYR A 67 -4.23 3.40 -7.57
N ILE A 68 -3.81 3.03 -6.36
CA ILE A 68 -2.42 2.68 -6.09
C ILE A 68 -2.01 1.46 -6.92
N TYR A 69 -2.81 0.38 -6.92
CA TYR A 69 -2.56 -0.83 -7.68
C TYR A 69 -2.35 -0.57 -9.18
N TYR A 70 -3.25 0.16 -9.84
CA TYR A 70 -3.10 0.45 -11.28
C TYR A 70 -1.88 1.32 -11.61
N ASN A 71 -1.34 2.04 -10.62
CA ASN A 71 -0.16 2.86 -10.80
C ASN A 71 1.13 2.16 -10.35
N MET A 72 1.04 0.93 -9.83
CA MET A 72 2.20 0.09 -9.53
C MET A 72 2.68 -0.60 -10.81
N THR A 73 3.94 -0.37 -11.13
CA THR A 73 4.65 -1.15 -12.16
C THR A 73 5.81 -1.81 -11.45
N PRO A 74 5.94 -3.16 -11.47
CA PRO A 74 7.07 -3.84 -10.83
C PRO A 74 8.40 -3.24 -11.27
N GLY A 75 9.32 -3.02 -10.32
CA GLY A 75 10.66 -2.50 -10.60
C GLY A 75 10.72 -0.98 -10.80
N ASN A 76 9.61 -0.26 -10.67
CA ASN A 76 9.59 1.20 -10.77
C ASN A 76 9.37 1.85 -9.41
N ASN A 77 10.17 2.87 -9.11
CA ASN A 77 10.06 3.65 -7.89
C ASN A 77 9.27 4.93 -8.19
N LYS A 78 8.28 5.26 -7.36
CA LYS A 78 7.45 6.46 -7.52
C LYS A 78 7.25 7.14 -6.19
N LYS A 79 7.28 8.47 -6.20
CA LYS A 79 6.99 9.28 -5.01
C LYS A 79 6.04 10.41 -5.40
N TYR A 80 4.91 10.51 -4.72
CA TYR A 80 3.88 11.51 -5.03
C TYR A 80 3.05 11.85 -3.78
N ARG A 81 2.40 13.01 -3.80
CA ARG A 81 1.44 13.41 -2.77
C ARG A 81 0.03 13.06 -3.21
N LYS A 82 -0.80 12.56 -2.28
CA LYS A 82 -2.20 12.27 -2.52
C LYS A 82 -3.02 12.56 -1.27
N TYR A 83 -4.18 13.16 -1.46
CA TYR A 83 -5.21 13.23 -0.42
C TYR A 83 -5.98 11.90 -0.39
N LEU A 84 -5.99 11.24 0.76
CA LEU A 84 -6.79 10.04 1.01
C LEU A 84 -8.09 10.46 1.67
N VAL A 85 -9.19 10.34 0.93
CA VAL A 85 -10.53 10.80 1.35
C VAL A 85 -11.03 10.04 2.57
N GLU A 86 -10.74 8.75 2.62
CA GLU A 86 -11.10 7.82 3.69
C GLU A 86 -10.42 8.16 5.02
N LEU A 87 -9.22 8.75 4.98
CA LEU A 87 -8.49 9.20 6.17
C LEU A 87 -8.57 10.72 6.36
N LYS A 88 -9.20 11.44 5.43
CA LYS A 88 -9.29 12.91 5.36
C LYS A 88 -7.94 13.63 5.52
N LYS A 89 -6.88 13.04 4.98
CA LYS A 89 -5.48 13.45 5.21
C LYS A 89 -4.66 13.47 3.92
N ASN A 90 -3.65 14.34 3.91
CA ASN A 90 -2.63 14.35 2.85
C ASN A 90 -1.51 13.39 3.23
N TYR A 91 -1.14 12.54 2.27
CA TYR A 91 -0.05 11.58 2.42
C TYR A 91 1.01 11.80 1.35
N LEU A 92 2.26 11.61 1.75
CA LEU A 92 3.37 11.37 0.84
C LEU A 92 3.47 9.86 0.64
N ILE A 93 3.18 9.41 -0.58
CA ILE A 93 3.20 8.00 -0.97
C ILE A 93 4.53 7.73 -1.64
N ASN A 94 5.27 6.75 -1.13
CA ASN A 94 6.53 6.29 -1.68
C ASN A 94 6.44 4.81 -2.04
N VAL A 95 6.51 4.50 -3.33
CA VAL A 95 6.55 3.15 -3.89
C VAL A 95 7.99 2.85 -4.26
N PHE A 96 8.53 1.74 -3.77
CA PHE A 96 9.84 1.27 -4.21
C PHE A 96 9.92 -0.24 -4.27
N THR A 97 10.70 -0.75 -5.20
CA THR A 97 10.95 -2.18 -5.37
C THR A 97 12.39 -2.49 -4.95
N LEU A 98 12.57 -3.53 -4.12
CA LEU A 98 13.87 -4.07 -3.77
C LEU A 98 14.43 -4.95 -4.90
N THR A 99 15.69 -5.35 -4.78
CA THR A 99 16.37 -6.19 -5.79
C THR A 99 15.76 -7.58 -5.94
N ASP A 100 15.04 -8.08 -4.94
CA ASP A 100 14.34 -9.36 -4.95
C ASP A 100 12.86 -9.24 -5.39
N PHE A 101 12.52 -8.14 -6.07
CA PHE A 101 11.17 -7.80 -6.52
C PHE A 101 10.14 -7.53 -5.41
N ARG A 102 10.53 -7.49 -4.14
CA ARG A 102 9.61 -7.03 -3.08
C ARG A 102 9.31 -5.56 -3.27
N THR A 103 8.03 -5.22 -3.39
CA THR A 103 7.58 -3.83 -3.51
C THR A 103 7.04 -3.37 -2.17
N TYR A 104 7.49 -2.21 -1.73
CA TYR A 104 6.97 -1.52 -0.56
C TYR A 104 6.23 -0.27 -0.99
N ILE A 105 5.15 0.04 -0.30
CA ILE A 105 4.48 1.33 -0.40
C ILE A 105 4.35 1.91 0.99
N TYR A 106 4.99 3.06 1.20
CA TYR A 106 4.90 3.81 2.44
C TYR A 106 4.01 5.02 2.27
N PHE A 107 3.15 5.23 3.26
CA PHE A 107 2.24 6.36 3.39
C PHE A 107 2.70 7.17 4.59
N SER A 108 3.30 8.33 4.34
CA SER A 108 3.72 9.26 5.40
C SER A 108 2.70 10.38 5.54
N ASP A 109 2.10 10.52 6.72
CA ASP A 109 1.12 11.54 7.05
C ASP A 109 1.77 12.93 7.07
N LEU A 110 1.27 13.83 6.23
CA LEU A 110 1.78 15.18 6.10
C LEU A 110 1.16 16.18 7.09
N SER A 111 0.26 15.72 7.97
CA SER A 111 -0.36 16.57 9.00
C SER A 111 0.66 17.25 9.92
N PHE A 112 1.85 16.66 10.09
CA PHE A 112 2.92 17.18 10.95
C PHE A 112 3.93 18.10 10.24
N THR A 113 3.85 18.26 8.91
CA THR A 113 4.81 19.10 8.16
C THR A 113 4.57 20.61 8.24
N ASN A 114 3.60 21.07 9.05
CA ASN A 114 3.47 22.49 9.39
C ASN A 114 4.15 22.78 10.73
N LYS A 115 5.47 22.98 10.70
CA LYS A 115 6.21 23.72 11.73
C LYS A 115 7.19 24.66 11.06
#